data_AF-A0A660T5F6-F1
#
_entry.id   AF-A0A660T5F6-F1
#
_cell.length_a   1.000
_cell.length_b   1.000
_cell.length_c   1.000
_cell.angle_alpha   90.00
_cell.angle_beta   90.00
_cell.angle_gamma   90.00
#
_symmetry.space_group_name_H-M   'P 1'
#
loop_
_entity.id
_entity.type
_entity.pdbx_description
1 polymer ?
#
loop_
_entity_poly.entity_id
_entity_poly.type
_entity_poly.pdbx_seq_one_letter_code
_entity_poly.pdbx_strand_id
1 'polypeptide(L)'
;LWMKSTWDFFIQIFPLLLAGVFLAGIIKMFVPPEFIAKWVGLNTVSANLIASVLGAFSYFATLTEVPIVKALTDLGMAKGPSLALLLAGPSLSLPNMIVISRIMGLKRALTYIVLVIVMASLTGLIIGNII
;
A
#
# COMPACT_ATOMS: atom_id res chain seq x y z
N LEU A 1 -8.16 -29.68 -16.24
CA LEU A 1 -8.81 -28.38 -16.57
C LEU A 1 -8.48 -27.32 -15.52
N TRP A 2 -8.72 -27.52 -14.21
CA TRP A 2 -8.29 -26.53 -13.19
C TRP A 2 -6.78 -26.57 -12.90
N MET A 3 -6.17 -27.77 -12.85
CA MET A 3 -4.79 -27.95 -12.41
C MET A 3 -3.79 -27.19 -13.29
N LYS A 4 -4.08 -27.11 -14.59
CA LYS A 4 -3.27 -26.37 -15.56
C LYS A 4 -3.36 -24.86 -15.31
N SER A 5 -4.57 -24.32 -15.13
CA SER A 5 -4.76 -22.90 -14.80
C SER A 5 -4.09 -22.52 -13.48
N THR A 6 -4.17 -23.37 -12.46
CA THR A 6 -3.46 -23.15 -11.18
C THR A 6 -1.95 -23.11 -11.39
N TRP A 7 -1.40 -24.04 -12.18
CA TRP A 7 0.02 -24.10 -12.49
C TRP A 7 0.50 -22.89 -13.29
N ASP A 8 -0.30 -22.45 -14.27
CA ASP A 8 -0.01 -21.26 -15.08
C ASP A 8 0.04 -19.99 -14.21
N PHE A 9 -0.91 -19.82 -13.28
CA PHE A 9 -0.88 -18.70 -12.33
C PHE A 9 0.29 -18.79 -11.35
N PHE A 10 0.61 -20.00 -10.87
CA PHE A 10 1.74 -20.21 -9.96
C PHE A 10 3.05 -19.72 -10.60
N ILE A 11 3.33 -20.15 -11.84
CA ILE A 11 4.56 -19.74 -12.55
C ILE A 11 4.63 -18.22 -12.76
N GLN A 12 3.50 -17.55 -12.95
CA GLN A 12 3.45 -16.09 -13.12
C GLN A 12 3.60 -15.34 -11.79
N ILE A 13 2.90 -15.77 -10.74
CA ILE A 13 2.83 -15.08 -9.46
C ILE A 13 4.07 -15.34 -8.60
N PHE A 14 4.55 -16.58 -8.56
CA PHE A 14 5.59 -17.00 -7.64
C PHE A 14 6.90 -16.19 -7.77
N PRO A 15 7.44 -15.91 -8.98
CA PRO A 15 8.62 -15.07 -9.13
C PRO A 15 8.40 -13.63 -8.67
N LEU A 16 7.23 -13.06 -8.96
CA LEU A 16 6.87 -11.70 -8.53
C LEU A 16 6.78 -11.60 -7.01
N LEU A 17 6.18 -12.60 -6.37
CA LEU A 17 6.08 -12.68 -4.92
C LEU A 17 7.45 -12.84 -4.26
N LEU A 18 8.31 -13.72 -4.80
CA LEU A 18 9.69 -13.86 -4.32
C LEU A 18 10.46 -12.54 -4.42
N ALA A 19 10.37 -11.85 -5.55
CA ALA A 19 11.00 -10.54 -5.73
C ALA A 19 10.46 -9.51 -4.72
N GLY A 20 9.15 -9.47 -4.49
CA GLY A 20 8.53 -8.59 -3.50
C GLY A 20 8.99 -8.86 -2.06
N VAL A 21 9.06 -10.14 -1.67
CA VAL A 21 9.57 -10.55 -0.34
C VAL A 21 11.04 -10.19 -0.18
N PHE A 22 11.84 -10.40 -1.23
CA PHE A 22 13.25 -10.01 -1.23
C PHE A 22 13.43 -8.49 -1.07
N LEU A 23 12.66 -7.69 -1.80
CA LEU A 23 12.65 -6.22 -1.67
C LEU A 23 12.18 -5.78 -0.27
N ALA A 24 11.17 -6.42 0.30
CA ALA A 24 10.73 -6.16 1.67
C ALA A 24 11.86 -6.41 2.69
N GLY A 25 12.66 -7.46 2.47
CA GLY A 25 13.87 -7.73 3.26
C GLY A 25 14.92 -6.62 3.14
N ILE A 26 15.17 -6.12 1.93
CA ILE A 26 16.06 -4.97 1.70
C ILE A 26 15.56 -3.72 2.42
N ILE A 27 14.26 -3.41 2.32
CA ILE A 27 13.65 -2.28 3.03
C ILE A 27 13.91 -2.40 4.53
N LYS A 28 13.72 -3.58 5.11
CA LYS A 28 13.97 -3.85 6.53
C LYS A 28 15.43 -3.61 6.94
N MET A 29 16.38 -3.84 6.04
CA MET A 29 17.81 -3.65 6.30
C MET A 29 18.27 -2.19 6.13
N PHE A 30 17.75 -1.49 5.12
CA PHE A 30 18.23 -0.15 4.76
C PHE A 30 17.43 1.00 5.39
N VAL A 31 16.18 0.77 5.78
CA VAL A 31 15.34 1.83 6.37
C VAL A 31 15.47 1.80 7.90
N PRO A 32 15.97 2.88 8.53
CA PRO A 32 16.08 2.93 9.98
C PRO A 32 14.70 2.85 10.66
N PRO A 33 14.52 1.99 11.69
CA PRO A 33 13.26 1.90 12.42
C PRO A 33 12.80 3.25 12.99
N GLU A 34 13.73 4.11 13.39
CA GLU A 34 13.44 5.44 13.94
C GLU A 34 12.73 6.34 12.93
N PHE A 35 13.06 6.19 11.64
CA PHE A 35 12.42 6.95 10.56
C PHE A 35 10.95 6.53 10.40
N ILE A 36 10.68 5.22 10.39
CA ILE A 36 9.33 4.68 10.29
C ILE A 36 8.51 5.07 11.53
N ALA A 37 9.07 4.85 12.72
CA ALA A 37 8.41 5.18 13.97
C ALA A 37 8.04 6.67 14.07
N LYS A 38 8.92 7.57 13.59
CA LYS A 38 8.70 9.02 13.62
C LYS A 38 7.51 9.47 12.77
N TRP A 39 7.35 8.92 11.56
CA TRP A 39 6.34 9.42 10.60
C TRP A 39 5.05 8.62 10.61
N VAL A 40 5.13 7.31 10.82
CA VAL A 40 3.99 6.39 10.70
C VAL A 40 3.88 5.40 11.87
N GLY A 41 4.63 5.61 12.95
CA GLY A 41 4.62 4.72 14.12
C GLY A 41 3.51 4.96 15.14
N LEU A 42 2.73 6.04 14.98
CA LEU A 42 1.57 6.33 15.81
C LEU A 42 0.30 6.35 14.95
N ASN A 43 -0.84 5.99 15.55
CA ASN A 43 -2.14 6.11 14.89
C ASN A 43 -2.68 7.55 14.95
N THR A 44 -2.02 8.47 14.24
CA THR A 44 -2.43 9.88 14.14
C THR A 44 -3.03 10.18 12.77
N VAL A 45 -3.77 11.29 12.66
CA VAL A 45 -4.33 11.76 11.37
C VAL A 45 -3.19 11.93 10.34
N SER A 46 -2.09 12.56 10.73
CA SER A 46 -0.93 12.77 9.85
C SER A 46 -0.27 11.47 9.42
N ALA A 47 -0.10 10.51 10.34
CA ALA A 47 0.50 9.21 10.01
C ALA A 47 -0.34 8.42 9.01
N ASN A 48 -1.67 8.38 9.21
CA ASN A 48 -2.59 7.72 8.29
C ASN A 48 -2.62 8.42 6.93
N LEU A 49 -2.59 9.75 6.91
CA LEU A 49 -2.53 10.54 5.67
C LEU A 49 -1.25 10.27 4.89
N ILE A 50 -0.10 10.31 5.56
CA ILE A 50 1.19 9.98 4.95
C ILE A 50 1.16 8.57 4.36
N ALA A 51 0.65 7.59 5.11
CA ALA A 51 0.57 6.21 4.65
C ALA A 51 -0.37 6.02 3.47
N SER A 52 -1.55 6.67 3.45
CA SER A 52 -2.46 6.64 2.30
C SER A 52 -1.88 7.32 1.08
N VAL A 53 -1.16 8.44 1.23
CA VAL A 53 -0.48 9.09 0.10
C VAL A 53 0.62 8.19 -0.44
N LEU A 54 1.46 7.63 0.42
CA LEU A 54 2.50 6.69 0.00
C LEU A 54 1.90 5.48 -0.71
N GLY A 55 0.82 4.89 -0.16
CA GLY A 55 0.08 3.82 -0.80
C GLY A 55 -0.47 4.24 -2.17
N ALA A 56 -1.10 5.41 -2.26
CA ALA A 56 -1.67 5.92 -3.50
C ALA A 56 -0.64 6.04 -4.64
N PHE A 57 0.59 6.43 -4.32
CA PHE A 57 1.68 6.55 -5.29
C PHE A 57 2.50 5.26 -5.47
N SER A 58 2.29 4.27 -4.61
CA SER A 58 3.01 3.00 -4.68
C SER A 58 2.68 2.27 -5.98
N TYR A 59 3.70 1.77 -6.67
CA TYR A 59 3.53 0.88 -7.80
C TYR A 59 4.09 -0.50 -7.46
N PHE A 60 3.32 -1.23 -6.66
CA PHE A 60 3.62 -2.61 -6.30
C PHE A 60 2.55 -3.52 -6.90
N ALA A 61 2.94 -4.76 -7.18
CA ALA A 61 1.92 -5.78 -7.40
C ALA A 61 1.14 -5.96 -6.09
N THR A 62 -0.18 -6.08 -6.15
CA THR A 62 -1.03 -6.25 -4.95
C THR A 62 -0.57 -7.42 -4.07
N LEU A 63 -0.02 -8.47 -4.70
CA LEU A 63 0.54 -9.65 -4.04
C LEU A 63 1.82 -9.34 -3.22
N THR A 64 2.55 -8.29 -3.59
CA THR A 64 3.80 -7.86 -2.94
C THR A 64 3.59 -6.77 -1.90
N GLU A 65 2.42 -6.13 -1.85
CA GLU A 65 2.14 -5.08 -0.85
C GLU A 65 2.09 -5.63 0.57
N VAL A 66 1.51 -6.83 0.75
CA VAL A 66 1.41 -7.48 2.07
C VAL A 66 2.78 -7.70 2.74
N PRO A 67 3.78 -8.35 2.10
CA PRO A 67 5.09 -8.52 2.72
C PRO A 67 5.83 -7.19 2.94
N ILE A 68 5.67 -6.19 2.07
CA ILE A 68 6.27 -4.86 2.25
C ILE A 68 5.68 -4.17 3.48
N VAL A 69 4.36 -4.13 3.61
CA VAL A 69 3.68 -3.54 4.78
C VAL A 69 4.02 -4.29 6.05
N LYS A 70 4.17 -5.62 5.97
CA LYS A 70 4.63 -6.42 7.11
C LYS A 70 6.04 -6.02 7.53
N ALA A 71 6.97 -5.81 6.59
CA ALA A 71 8.31 -5.32 6.90
C ALA A 71 8.29 -3.92 7.53
N LEU A 72 7.47 -2.99 7.03
CA LEU A 72 7.30 -1.66 7.63
C LEU A 72 6.68 -1.73 9.04
N THR A 73 5.72 -2.62 9.25
CA THR A 73 5.11 -2.86 10.57
C THR A 73 6.13 -3.43 11.55
N ASP A 74 6.98 -4.36 11.10
CA ASP A 74 8.10 -4.87 11.90
C ASP A 74 9.14 -3.78 12.24
N LEU A 75 9.24 -2.74 11.41
CA LEU A 75 10.07 -1.55 11.65
C LEU A 75 9.38 -0.49 12.54
N GLY A 76 8.16 -0.75 13.03
CA GLY A 76 7.46 0.12 13.97
C GLY A 76 6.31 0.94 13.39
N MET A 77 5.84 0.67 12.17
CA MET A 77 4.62 1.28 11.62
C MET A 77 3.37 0.86 12.41
N ALA A 78 2.50 1.81 12.76
CA ALA A 78 1.27 1.52 13.49
C ALA A 78 0.22 0.83 12.60
N LYS A 79 -0.68 0.04 13.23
CA LYS A 79 -1.71 -0.74 12.53
C LYS A 79 -2.62 0.12 11.64
N GLY A 80 -3.04 1.30 12.12
CA GLY A 80 -3.89 2.22 11.35
C GLY A 80 -3.22 2.69 10.05
N PRO A 81 -2.04 3.33 10.12
CA PRO A 81 -1.25 3.67 8.95
C PRO A 81 -0.98 2.48 8.02
N SER A 82 -0.65 1.29 8.55
CA SER A 82 -0.44 0.08 7.74
C SER A 82 -1.69 -0.28 6.92
N LEU A 83 -2.88 -0.19 7.53
CA LEU A 83 -4.15 -0.42 6.85
C LEU A 83 -4.47 0.69 5.85
N ALA A 84 -4.20 1.95 6.18
CA ALA A 84 -4.37 3.09 5.29
C ALA A 84 -3.54 2.96 4.00
N LEU A 85 -2.32 2.40 4.10
CA LEU A 85 -1.46 2.09 2.96
C LEU A 85 -2.06 0.96 2.11
N LEU A 86 -2.46 -0.16 2.73
CA LEU A 86 -3.05 -1.32 2.05
C LEU A 86 -4.36 -1.00 1.32
N LEU A 87 -5.14 -0.03 1.79
CA LEU A 87 -6.37 0.40 1.12
C LEU A 87 -6.09 1.32 -0.08
N ALA A 88 -5.13 2.23 0.05
CA ALA A 88 -4.81 3.21 -0.98
C ALA A 88 -4.03 2.60 -2.16
N GLY A 89 -3.12 1.67 -1.90
CA GLY A 89 -2.27 0.98 -2.88
C GLY A 89 -3.01 0.45 -4.10
N PRO A 90 -3.86 -0.58 -3.96
CA PRO A 90 -4.57 -1.20 -5.07
C PRO A 90 -5.61 -0.27 -5.71
N SER A 91 -6.09 0.73 -4.97
CA SER A 91 -7.15 1.64 -5.43
C SER A 91 -6.63 2.74 -6.36
N LEU A 92 -5.40 3.21 -6.16
CA LEU A 92 -4.82 4.30 -6.96
C LEU A 92 -3.62 3.81 -7.77
N SER A 93 -2.44 3.66 -7.19
CA SER A 93 -1.17 3.50 -7.93
C SER A 93 -0.90 4.57 -9.00
N LEU A 94 0.37 4.89 -9.23
CA LEU A 94 0.75 5.86 -10.27
C LEU A 94 0.16 5.53 -11.66
N PRO A 95 0.22 4.27 -12.15
CA PRO A 95 -0.34 3.95 -13.45
C PRO A 95 -1.86 4.06 -13.52
N ASN A 96 -2.62 3.60 -12.52
CA ASN A 96 -4.08 3.75 -12.63
C ASN A 96 -4.47 5.23 -12.54
N MET A 97 -3.78 6.06 -11.75
CA MET A 97 -4.02 7.51 -11.74
C MET A 97 -3.89 8.15 -13.15
N ILE A 98 -2.89 7.72 -13.93
CA ILE A 98 -2.70 8.17 -15.31
C ILE A 98 -3.84 7.66 -16.21
N VAL A 99 -4.25 6.40 -16.04
CA VAL A 99 -5.33 5.80 -16.83
C VAL A 99 -6.67 6.47 -16.54
N ILE A 100 -7.06 6.64 -15.27
CA ILE A 100 -8.33 7.25 -14.89
C ILE A 100 -8.41 8.73 -15.32
N SER A 101 -7.28 9.46 -15.29
CA SER A 101 -7.25 10.87 -15.68
C SER A 101 -7.47 11.04 -17.18
N ARG A 102 -7.03 10.07 -17.99
CA ARG A 102 -7.33 10.02 -19.42
C ARG A 102 -8.77 9.64 -19.71
N ILE A 103 -9.34 8.70 -18.95
CA ILE A 103 -10.71 8.20 -19.19
C ILE A 103 -11.78 9.17 -18.67
N MET A 104 -11.64 9.66 -17.44
CA MET A 104 -12.66 10.47 -16.75
C MET A 104 -12.45 11.97 -16.90
N GLY A 105 -11.28 12.38 -17.40
CA GLY A 105 -10.83 13.77 -17.40
C GLY A 105 -10.25 14.19 -16.05
N LEU A 106 -9.31 15.15 -16.09
CA LEU A 106 -8.47 15.51 -14.95
C LEU A 106 -9.26 15.93 -13.70
N LYS A 107 -10.34 16.71 -13.86
CA LYS A 107 -11.15 17.18 -12.72
C LYS A 107 -11.78 16.02 -11.93
N ARG A 108 -12.40 15.06 -12.62
CA ARG A 108 -13.07 13.91 -11.98
C ARG A 108 -12.05 12.94 -11.38
N ALA A 109 -10.94 12.71 -12.08
CA ALA A 109 -9.86 11.88 -11.58
C ALA A 109 -9.24 12.45 -10.29
N LEU A 110 -9.00 13.76 -10.22
CA LEU A 110 -8.51 14.41 -9.00
C LEU A 110 -9.49 14.25 -7.83
N THR A 111 -10.79 14.43 -8.07
CA THR A 111 -11.80 14.17 -7.03
C THR A 111 -11.75 12.72 -6.55
N TYR A 112 -11.64 11.76 -7.45
CA TYR A 112 -11.51 10.34 -7.09
C TYR A 112 -10.24 10.06 -6.27
N ILE A 113 -9.09 10.58 -6.69
CA ILE A 113 -7.81 10.43 -5.98
C ILE A 113 -7.91 10.96 -4.55
N VAL A 114 -8.43 12.18 -4.39
CA VAL A 114 -8.60 12.80 -3.08
C VAL A 114 -9.55 11.99 -2.21
N LEU A 115 -10.67 11.54 -2.76
CA LEU A 115 -11.64 10.71 -2.03
C LEU A 115 -11.00 9.42 -1.54
N VAL A 116 -10.24 8.71 -2.38
CA VAL A 116 -9.59 7.46 -1.97
C VAL A 116 -8.56 7.71 -0.87
N ILE A 117 -7.72 8.74 -1.00
CA ILE A 117 -6.72 9.08 0.03
C ILE A 117 -7.43 9.39 1.35
N VAL A 118 -8.44 10.26 1.33
CA VAL A 118 -9.20 10.64 2.53
C VAL A 118 -9.89 9.44 3.17
N MET A 119 -10.58 8.62 2.37
CA MET A 119 -11.29 7.45 2.88
C MET A 119 -10.34 6.39 3.45
N ALA A 120 -9.20 6.13 2.79
CA ALA A 120 -8.19 5.23 3.29
C ALA A 120 -7.59 5.73 4.62
N SER A 121 -7.30 7.04 4.71
CA SER A 121 -6.76 7.65 5.93
C SER A 121 -7.75 7.62 7.09
N LEU A 122 -9.02 7.94 6.83
CA LEU A 122 -10.08 7.87 7.83
C LEU A 122 -10.31 6.44 8.31
N THR A 123 -10.36 5.48 7.38
CA THR A 123 -10.54 4.07 7.72
C THR A 123 -9.37 3.55 8.55
N GLY A 124 -8.13 3.86 8.16
CA GLY A 124 -6.93 3.55 8.93
C GLY A 124 -6.96 4.16 10.33
N LEU A 125 -7.34 5.43 10.44
CA LEU A 125 -7.42 6.12 11.72
C LEU A 125 -8.48 5.49 12.64
N ILE A 126 -9.69 5.25 12.13
CA ILE A 126 -10.79 4.69 12.90
C ILE A 126 -10.43 3.28 13.36
N ILE A 127 -10.03 2.41 12.43
CA ILE A 127 -9.72 1.02 12.73
C ILE A 127 -8.50 0.91 13.64
N GLY A 128 -7.46 1.72 13.40
CA GLY A 128 -6.26 1.73 14.24
C GLY A 128 -6.49 2.18 15.69
N ASN A 129 -7.64 2.79 16.01
CA ASN A 129 -8.03 3.09 17.39
C ASN A 129 -8.86 1.95 18.03
N ILE A 130 -9.39 1.03 17.23
CA ILE A 130 -10.20 -0.10 17.69
C ILE A 130 -9.33 -1.32 18.01
N ILE A 131 -8.23 -1.53 17.28
CA ILE A 131 -7.35 -2.71 17.35
C ILE A 131 -5.95 -2.37 17.86
#